data_AF-A0A2N4XPE6-F1
#
_entry.id   AF-A0A2N4XPE6-F1
#
_cell.length_a   1.000
_cell.length_b   1.000
_cell.length_c   1.000
_cell.angle_alpha   90.00
_cell.angle_beta   90.00
_cell.angle_gamma   90.00
#
_symmetry.space_group_name_H-M   'P 1'
#
loop_
_entity.id
_entity.type
_entity.pdbx_description
1 polymer ?
#
loop_
_entity_poly.entity_id
_entity_poly.type
_entity_poly.pdbx_seq_one_letter_code
_entity_poly.pdbx_strand_id
1 'polypeptide(L)'
;MSSSNMSEYFAFIDESGNHDLDTSKEGVSTYYVVAAIVCKSANVESLTKTVDVIKNKHYGTGEIKSSKTKEDRRLRVINDLLDIDFKFTAIAVNKNELQKIGGFPHKKSFVKFLHGILYKSLVATYQDISIRADEHGREEFMIGFRNYITKNHIPDLFKTCTVEHVKSESNVLVQLADFLAGTIRIFYEENASKDLNEAFIKLATKSRLSIEEWPPQHFRRIDQRPDREEHDEVVFTVAMNSAASFVSENSEFSDEEIQPQLIVLKYLLFQAQFVHTEYISSGELRDHLAACGYADISEHQFKSMVISKLRDCDVLISSSNRGYKIPQTHADYMDFVELVNGQTIPLLDRLRRAKKALFEASLGEIKTFDDPQYEKLKRVIDALGN
;
A
#
# COMPACT_ATOMS: atom_id res chain seq x y z
N MET A 1 -9.76 39.89 -7.89
CA MET A 1 -9.66 39.14 -6.63
C MET A 1 -9.17 37.75 -6.99
N SER A 2 -7.89 37.47 -6.77
CA SER A 2 -7.31 36.16 -7.02
C SER A 2 -7.77 35.20 -5.92
N SER A 3 -8.68 34.30 -6.22
CA SER A 3 -8.85 33.09 -5.41
C SER A 3 -7.54 32.33 -5.51
N SER A 4 -6.71 32.40 -4.47
CA SER A 4 -5.61 31.47 -4.28
C SER A 4 -6.22 30.07 -4.23
N ASN A 5 -6.08 29.29 -5.32
CA ASN A 5 -6.45 27.89 -5.31
C ASN A 5 -5.61 27.22 -4.22
N MET A 6 -6.26 26.88 -3.12
CA MET A 6 -5.67 26.13 -2.02
C MET A 6 -5.69 24.67 -2.46
N SER A 7 -4.52 24.02 -2.47
CA SER A 7 -4.42 22.62 -2.91
C SER A 7 -5.41 21.73 -2.14
N GLU A 8 -5.89 20.65 -2.73
CA GLU A 8 -6.79 19.71 -2.03
C GLU A 8 -6.07 18.87 -0.97
N TYR A 9 -4.83 18.47 -1.25
CA TYR A 9 -4.00 17.63 -0.36
C TYR A 9 -2.69 18.32 0.04
N PHE A 10 -2.18 17.99 1.23
CA PHE A 10 -0.85 18.36 1.69
C PHE A 10 -0.02 17.12 2.02
N ALA A 11 1.27 17.15 1.67
CA ALA A 11 2.27 16.17 2.09
C ALA A 11 3.42 16.84 2.85
N PHE A 12 3.82 16.30 4.00
CA PHE A 12 4.94 16.78 4.82
C PHE A 12 6.03 15.72 4.87
N ILE A 13 7.23 16.03 4.38
CA ILE A 13 8.28 15.05 4.08
C ILE A 13 9.53 15.29 4.92
N ASP A 14 10.06 14.19 5.47
CA ASP A 14 11.39 14.14 6.06
C ASP A 14 12.01 12.74 5.86
N GLU A 15 13.29 12.59 6.18
CA GLU A 15 14.07 11.38 5.97
C GLU A 15 14.75 10.87 7.25
N SER A 16 15.16 9.61 7.23
CA SER A 16 15.98 9.03 8.29
C SER A 16 16.98 8.02 7.77
N GLY A 17 18.19 8.07 8.32
CA GLY A 17 19.33 7.26 7.87
C GLY A 17 20.38 8.10 7.18
N ASN A 18 21.57 7.55 7.01
CA ASN A 18 22.67 8.26 6.35
C ASN A 18 22.97 7.69 4.96
N HIS A 19 23.67 8.48 4.16
CA HIS A 19 24.02 8.15 2.79
C HIS A 19 25.15 7.11 2.66
N ASP A 20 25.97 6.88 3.70
CA ASP A 20 27.14 5.99 3.57
C ASP A 20 26.67 4.57 3.21
N LEU A 21 27.22 4.02 2.12
CA LEU A 21 26.86 2.70 1.61
C LEU A 21 27.64 1.56 2.30
N ASP A 22 28.61 1.90 3.16
CA ASP A 22 29.33 0.92 3.96
C ASP A 22 28.64 0.71 5.31
N THR A 23 27.60 -0.13 5.28
CA THR A 23 26.76 -0.51 6.43
C THR A 23 27.49 -1.34 7.48
N SER A 24 28.73 -1.78 7.21
CA SER A 24 29.55 -2.46 8.20
C SER A 24 30.16 -1.52 9.24
N LYS A 25 30.19 -0.20 8.95
CA LYS A 25 30.73 0.81 9.87
C LYS A 25 29.76 1.12 10.98
N GLU A 26 30.30 1.30 12.19
CA GLU A 26 29.52 1.76 13.34
C GLU A 26 28.88 3.12 13.05
N GLY A 27 27.58 3.25 13.34
CA GLY A 27 26.80 4.46 13.09
C GLY A 27 26.29 4.62 11.64
N VAL A 28 26.62 3.71 10.73
CA VAL A 28 26.01 3.67 9.38
C VAL A 28 24.72 2.87 9.43
N SER A 29 23.59 3.51 9.11
CA SER A 29 22.30 2.82 9.04
C SER A 29 22.32 1.78 7.92
N THR A 30 21.60 0.67 8.04
CA THR A 30 21.41 -0.26 6.91
C THR A 30 20.30 0.25 5.98
N TYR A 31 19.29 0.89 6.56
CA TYR A 31 18.19 1.47 5.80
C TYR A 31 18.31 3.00 5.68
N TYR A 32 17.82 3.52 4.56
CA TYR A 32 17.50 4.94 4.39
C TYR A 32 16.01 5.06 4.10
N VAL A 33 15.29 5.84 4.90
CA VAL A 33 13.83 5.96 4.80
C VAL A 33 13.45 7.38 4.48
N VAL A 34 12.53 7.57 3.54
CA VAL A 34 11.87 8.86 3.29
C VAL A 34 10.39 8.69 3.58
N ALA A 35 9.82 9.51 4.46
CA ALA A 35 8.42 9.40 4.85
C ALA A 35 7.67 10.72 4.59
N ALA A 36 6.39 10.60 4.23
CA ALA A 36 5.48 11.70 3.99
C ALA A 36 4.22 11.52 4.86
N ILE A 37 3.86 12.53 5.66
CA ILE A 37 2.52 12.64 6.25
C ILE A 37 1.60 13.27 5.22
N VAL A 38 0.49 12.61 4.89
CA VAL A 38 -0.47 13.06 3.88
C VAL A 38 -1.82 13.32 4.53
N CYS A 39 -2.44 14.46 4.21
CA CYS A 39 -3.77 14.80 4.70
C CYS A 39 -4.49 15.76 3.74
N LYS A 40 -5.82 15.82 3.85
CA LYS A 40 -6.64 16.82 3.16
C LYS A 40 -6.40 18.21 3.76
N SER A 41 -6.50 19.25 2.94
CA SER A 41 -6.28 20.63 3.36
C SER A 41 -7.18 21.09 4.50
N ALA A 42 -8.43 20.63 4.51
CA ALA A 42 -9.38 20.89 5.60
C ALA A 42 -8.91 20.34 6.96
N ASN A 43 -8.04 19.32 6.96
CA ASN A 43 -7.61 18.63 8.18
C ASN A 43 -6.23 19.09 8.69
N VAL A 44 -5.48 19.87 7.90
CA VAL A 44 -4.09 20.26 8.24
C VAL A 44 -4.02 20.97 9.59
N GLU A 45 -4.90 21.95 9.85
CA GLU A 45 -4.89 22.72 11.09
C GLU A 45 -5.23 21.85 12.31
N SER A 46 -6.25 20.99 12.18
CA SER A 46 -6.66 20.04 13.23
C SER A 46 -5.54 19.05 13.55
N LEU A 47 -4.94 18.46 12.52
CA LEU A 47 -3.83 17.52 12.68
C LEU A 47 -2.62 18.19 13.32
N THR A 48 -2.27 19.40 12.87
CA THR A 48 -1.19 20.22 13.44
C THR A 48 -1.39 20.42 14.94
N LYS A 49 -2.59 20.86 15.37
CA LYS A 49 -2.91 21.07 16.79
C LYS A 49 -2.78 19.78 17.61
N THR A 50 -3.28 18.67 17.06
CA THR A 50 -3.30 17.38 17.76
C THR A 50 -1.88 16.83 17.94
N VAL A 51 -1.04 16.92 16.90
CA VAL A 51 0.36 16.51 16.98
C VAL A 51 1.15 17.44 17.90
N ASP A 52 0.85 18.73 17.95
CA ASP A 52 1.47 19.66 18.89
C ASP A 52 1.17 19.31 20.36
N VAL A 53 -0.04 18.80 20.65
CA VAL A 53 -0.37 18.29 22.00
C VAL A 53 0.52 17.09 22.34
N ILE A 54 0.72 16.15 21.41
CA ILE A 54 1.63 15.00 21.59
C ILE A 54 3.08 15.47 21.77
N LYS A 55 3.53 16.44 20.97
CA LYS A 55 4.86 17.04 21.11
C LYS A 55 5.04 17.59 22.53
N ASN A 56 4.11 18.43 22.98
CA ASN A 56 4.18 19.03 24.31
C ASN A 56 4.15 17.98 25.43
N LYS A 57 3.37 16.91 25.27
CA LYS A 57 3.27 15.80 26.24
C LYS A 57 4.59 15.03 26.38
N HIS A 58 5.30 14.73 25.29
CA HIS A 58 6.49 13.84 25.32
C HIS A 58 7.84 14.56 25.21
N TYR A 59 7.85 15.77 24.68
CA TYR A 59 9.04 16.57 24.38
C TYR A 59 9.02 17.95 25.03
N GLY A 60 7.90 18.39 25.61
CA GLY A 60 7.76 19.73 26.19
C GLY A 60 7.90 20.81 25.12
N THR A 61 8.78 21.78 25.36
CA THR A 61 9.12 22.82 24.38
C THR A 61 10.11 22.35 23.31
N GLY A 62 10.58 21.09 23.40
CA GLY A 62 11.52 20.51 22.46
C GLY A 62 10.87 20.07 21.15
N GLU A 63 11.70 20.00 20.11
CA GLU A 63 11.35 19.42 18.81
C GLU A 63 11.16 17.90 18.90
N ILE A 64 10.22 17.34 18.13
CA ILE A 64 10.19 15.89 17.89
C ILE A 64 11.36 15.57 16.94
N LYS A 65 12.44 15.03 17.51
CA LYS A 65 13.60 14.59 16.74
C LYS A 65 13.82 13.10 16.91
N SER A 66 13.68 12.35 15.83
CA SER A 66 13.69 10.89 15.82
C SER A 66 15.02 10.35 16.31
N SER A 67 16.14 10.93 15.89
CA SER A 67 17.50 10.56 16.34
C SER A 67 17.74 10.77 17.84
N LYS A 68 16.98 11.65 18.50
CA LYS A 68 17.06 11.91 19.95
C LYS A 68 15.98 11.18 20.75
N THR A 69 15.09 10.45 20.07
CA THR A 69 13.96 9.78 20.71
C THR A 69 14.34 8.36 21.10
N LYS A 70 14.44 8.12 22.42
CA LYS A 70 14.64 6.79 22.99
C LYS A 70 13.43 5.89 22.73
N GLU A 71 13.66 4.59 22.75
CA GLU A 71 12.67 3.56 22.43
C GLU A 71 11.42 3.61 23.30
N ASP A 72 11.58 3.76 24.62
CA ASP A 72 10.47 3.86 25.58
C ASP A 72 9.55 5.06 25.25
N ARG A 73 10.14 6.19 24.86
CA ARG A 73 9.41 7.38 24.44
C ARG A 73 8.75 7.15 23.09
N ARG A 74 9.44 6.50 22.15
CA ARG A 74 8.91 6.17 20.82
C ARG A 74 7.65 5.32 20.92
N LEU A 75 7.66 4.29 21.76
CA LEU A 75 6.49 3.45 22.02
C LEU A 75 5.29 4.27 22.55
N ARG A 76 5.53 5.16 23.53
CA ARG A 76 4.47 6.03 24.06
C ARG A 76 3.91 7.00 23.02
N VAL A 77 4.77 7.57 22.17
CA VAL A 77 4.34 8.45 21.07
C VAL A 77 3.52 7.68 20.04
N ILE A 78 3.94 6.48 19.63
CA ILE A 78 3.18 5.63 18.70
C ILE A 78 1.80 5.31 19.26
N ASN A 79 1.71 4.97 20.55
CA ASN A 79 0.42 4.66 21.17
C ASN A 79 -0.52 5.86 21.17
N ASP A 80 -0.03 7.08 21.41
CA ASP A 80 -0.87 8.29 21.30
C ASP A 80 -1.25 8.59 19.83
N LEU A 81 -0.38 8.26 18.87
CA LEU A 81 -0.65 8.43 17.44
C LEU A 81 -1.74 7.45 16.94
N LEU A 82 -1.96 6.32 17.62
CA LEU A 82 -3.03 5.37 17.26
C LEU A 82 -4.43 5.98 17.39
N ASP A 83 -4.61 7.05 18.17
CA ASP A 83 -5.89 7.74 18.33
C ASP A 83 -6.10 8.86 17.31
N ILE A 84 -5.07 9.20 16.52
CA ILE A 84 -5.13 10.26 15.52
C ILE A 84 -5.49 9.66 14.15
N ASP A 85 -6.32 10.36 13.39
CA ASP A 85 -6.57 10.06 11.98
C ASP A 85 -5.61 10.87 11.10
N PHE A 86 -4.52 10.23 10.70
CA PHE A 86 -3.58 10.74 9.72
C PHE A 86 -3.17 9.62 8.79
N LYS A 87 -2.68 9.98 7.61
CA LYS A 87 -2.19 9.03 6.62
C LYS A 87 -0.72 9.28 6.34
N PHE A 88 0.03 8.22 6.03
CA PHE A 88 1.44 8.36 5.66
C PHE A 88 1.85 7.44 4.52
N THR A 89 2.82 7.89 3.75
CA THR A 89 3.46 7.13 2.68
C THR A 89 4.97 7.16 2.90
N ALA A 90 5.69 6.07 2.66
CA ALA A 90 7.14 6.04 2.85
C ALA A 90 7.84 5.15 1.84
N ILE A 91 9.15 5.35 1.72
CA ILE A 91 10.07 4.48 1.00
C ILE A 91 11.15 4.01 1.96
N ALA A 92 11.32 2.70 2.07
CA ALA A 92 12.37 2.06 2.86
C ALA A 92 13.45 1.50 1.93
N VAL A 93 14.65 2.05 2.00
CA VAL A 93 15.74 1.73 1.06
C VAL A 93 16.78 0.85 1.75
N ASN A 94 16.93 -0.39 1.30
CA ASN A 94 17.96 -1.29 1.80
C ASN A 94 19.31 -0.97 1.13
N LYS A 95 20.23 -0.34 1.87
CA LYS A 95 21.53 0.09 1.30
C LYS A 95 22.47 -1.06 1.00
N ASN A 96 22.26 -2.24 1.58
CA ASN A 96 23.10 -3.43 1.28
C ASN A 96 22.93 -3.91 -0.16
N GLU A 97 21.81 -3.57 -0.79
CA GLU A 97 21.45 -3.98 -2.14
C GLU A 97 21.74 -2.91 -3.19
N LEU A 98 22.17 -1.73 -2.76
CA LEU A 98 22.56 -0.67 -3.67
C LEU A 98 23.94 -0.96 -4.28
N GLN A 99 24.05 -0.66 -5.57
CA GLN A 99 25.36 -0.69 -6.23
C GLN A 99 26.27 0.37 -5.60
N LYS A 100 27.47 -0.05 -5.20
CA LYS A 100 28.50 0.83 -4.62
C LYS A 100 29.26 1.66 -5.68
N ILE A 101 28.76 1.68 -6.91
CA ILE A 101 29.31 2.38 -8.07
C ILE A 101 28.23 3.26 -8.71
N GLY A 102 28.62 4.25 -9.51
CA GLY A 102 27.67 5.13 -10.22
C GLY A 102 27.15 6.27 -9.35
N GLY A 103 25.83 6.52 -9.39
CA GLY A 103 25.22 7.69 -8.75
C GLY A 103 25.05 7.57 -7.23
N PHE A 104 24.87 6.37 -6.67
CA PHE A 104 24.55 6.17 -5.24
C PHE A 104 25.65 6.60 -4.26
N PRO A 105 26.96 6.45 -4.54
CA PRO A 105 28.02 6.97 -3.68
C PRO A 105 28.06 8.51 -3.56
N HIS A 106 27.29 9.22 -4.39
CA HIS A 106 27.20 10.68 -4.34
C HIS A 106 25.91 11.11 -3.62
N LYS A 107 26.05 11.73 -2.44
CA LYS A 107 24.93 12.18 -1.60
C LYS A 107 23.85 12.95 -2.37
N LYS A 108 24.24 13.85 -3.28
CA LYS A 108 23.27 14.61 -4.09
C LYS A 108 22.39 13.69 -4.94
N SER A 109 23.01 12.78 -5.68
CA SER A 109 22.33 11.88 -6.60
C SER A 109 21.51 10.84 -5.86
N PHE A 110 22.03 10.30 -4.76
CA PHE A 110 21.33 9.38 -3.86
C PHE A 110 20.02 9.98 -3.34
N VAL A 111 20.10 11.15 -2.69
CA VAL A 111 18.92 11.84 -2.12
C VAL A 111 17.93 12.20 -3.22
N LYS A 112 18.42 12.79 -4.33
CA LYS A 112 17.61 13.15 -5.50
C LYS A 112 16.82 11.97 -6.06
N PHE A 113 17.47 10.82 -6.21
CA PHE A 113 16.84 9.63 -6.76
C PHE A 113 15.76 9.09 -5.82
N LEU A 114 16.09 8.88 -4.54
CA LEU A 114 15.19 8.24 -3.58
C LEU A 114 13.97 9.11 -3.23
N HIS A 115 14.19 10.40 -3.00
CA HIS A 115 13.07 11.33 -2.84
C HIS A 115 12.24 11.38 -4.12
N GLY A 116 12.88 11.32 -5.29
CA GLY A 116 12.20 11.30 -6.58
C GLY A 116 11.20 10.15 -6.73
N ILE A 117 11.45 8.98 -6.15
CA ILE A 117 10.49 7.87 -6.13
C ILE A 117 9.25 8.26 -5.32
N LEU A 118 9.44 8.79 -4.10
CA LEU A 118 8.34 9.17 -3.20
C LEU A 118 7.47 10.26 -3.83
N TYR A 119 8.11 11.28 -4.38
CA TYR A 119 7.40 12.38 -5.01
C TYR A 119 6.62 11.94 -6.26
N LYS A 120 7.16 11.03 -7.08
CA LYS A 120 6.42 10.46 -8.22
C LYS A 120 5.18 9.71 -7.75
N SER A 121 5.31 8.90 -6.70
CA SER A 121 4.19 8.17 -6.09
C SER A 121 3.08 9.13 -5.63
N LEU A 122 3.45 10.21 -4.94
CA LEU A 122 2.51 11.24 -4.49
C LEU A 122 1.77 11.92 -5.66
N VAL A 123 2.48 12.34 -6.72
CA VAL A 123 1.83 13.06 -7.84
C VAL A 123 1.07 12.14 -8.80
N ALA A 124 1.44 10.86 -8.86
CA ALA A 124 0.63 9.86 -9.53
C ALA A 124 -0.72 9.65 -8.82
N THR A 125 -0.68 9.66 -7.48
CA THR A 125 -1.86 9.39 -6.62
C THR A 125 -2.80 10.58 -6.52
N TYR A 126 -2.28 11.80 -6.33
CA TYR A 126 -3.09 12.99 -6.04
C TYR A 126 -3.10 13.98 -7.21
N GLN A 127 -4.30 14.42 -7.62
CA GLN A 127 -4.46 15.39 -8.71
C GLN A 127 -4.01 16.81 -8.32
N ASP A 128 -4.26 17.23 -7.07
CA ASP A 128 -3.89 18.53 -6.54
C ASP A 128 -3.24 18.40 -5.14
N ILE A 129 -1.92 18.55 -5.09
CA ILE A 129 -1.13 18.33 -3.87
C ILE A 129 -0.08 19.42 -3.64
N SER A 130 0.00 19.90 -2.39
CA SER A 130 1.06 20.79 -1.92
C SER A 130 2.04 20.04 -1.01
N ILE A 131 3.29 19.99 -1.42
CA ILE A 131 4.34 19.25 -0.72
C ILE A 131 5.24 20.19 0.05
N ARG A 132 5.48 19.87 1.33
CA ARG A 132 6.31 20.61 2.28
C ARG A 132 7.41 19.70 2.76
N ALA A 133 8.65 20.01 2.42
CA ALA A 133 9.81 19.20 2.81
C ALA A 133 10.78 20.03 3.65
N ASP A 134 11.51 19.34 4.55
CA ASP A 134 12.58 19.98 5.32
C ASP A 134 13.69 20.54 4.40
N GLU A 135 14.41 21.56 4.88
CA GLU A 135 15.45 22.28 4.13
C GLU A 135 16.64 21.40 3.70
N HIS A 136 16.73 20.16 4.19
CA HIS A 136 17.73 19.19 3.74
C HIS A 136 17.52 18.75 2.28
N GLY A 137 16.30 18.90 1.73
CA GLY A 137 16.04 18.84 0.30
C GLY A 137 16.55 20.10 -0.40
N ARG A 138 17.47 19.98 -1.37
CA ARG A 138 18.05 21.17 -2.03
C ARG A 138 17.08 21.80 -3.03
N GLU A 139 17.00 23.12 -3.02
CA GLU A 139 16.18 23.95 -3.91
C GLU A 139 16.37 23.60 -5.41
N GLU A 140 17.61 23.38 -5.86
CA GLU A 140 17.93 22.96 -7.24
C GLU A 140 17.31 21.61 -7.64
N PHE A 141 17.20 20.67 -6.69
CA PHE A 141 16.58 19.37 -6.96
C PHE A 141 15.08 19.52 -7.15
N MET A 142 14.42 20.31 -6.30
CA MET A 142 12.97 20.52 -6.40
C MET A 142 12.58 21.32 -7.65
N ILE A 143 13.41 22.28 -8.09
CA ILE A 143 13.23 22.95 -9.38
C ILE A 143 13.34 21.93 -10.53
N GLY A 144 14.38 21.08 -10.52
CA GLY A 144 14.56 20.03 -11.52
C GLY A 144 13.44 18.98 -11.50
N PHE A 145 12.92 18.66 -10.32
CA PHE A 145 11.82 17.73 -10.12
C PHE A 145 10.48 18.32 -10.56
N ARG A 146 10.20 19.59 -10.21
CA ARG A 146 9.03 20.34 -10.70
C ARG A 146 9.04 20.40 -12.22
N ASN A 147 10.18 20.68 -12.84
CA ASN A 147 10.34 20.65 -14.29
C ASN A 147 10.13 19.24 -14.87
N TYR A 148 10.62 18.21 -14.20
CA TYR A 148 10.42 16.81 -14.60
C TYR A 148 8.96 16.39 -14.53
N ILE A 149 8.25 16.70 -13.45
CA ILE A 149 6.81 16.46 -13.32
C ILE A 149 6.04 17.23 -14.38
N THR A 150 6.31 18.52 -14.53
CA THR A 150 5.64 19.39 -15.50
C THR A 150 5.80 18.88 -16.93
N LYS A 151 6.94 18.27 -17.25
CA LYS A 151 7.27 17.79 -18.58
C LYS A 151 6.82 16.34 -18.86
N ASN A 152 6.78 15.47 -17.84
CA ASN A 152 6.60 14.02 -18.02
C ASN A 152 5.38 13.41 -17.30
N HIS A 153 4.76 14.12 -16.34
CA HIS A 153 3.69 13.58 -15.49
C HIS A 153 2.49 14.52 -15.31
N ILE A 154 2.41 15.62 -16.08
CA ILE A 154 1.16 16.36 -16.27
C ILE A 154 0.55 15.90 -17.61
N PRO A 155 -0.24 14.80 -17.64
CA PRO A 155 -0.98 14.42 -18.83
C PRO A 155 -2.17 15.36 -19.08
N ASP A 156 -2.52 16.21 -18.11
CA ASP A 156 -3.76 16.97 -18.14
C ASP A 156 -3.59 18.38 -17.57
N LEU A 157 -4.25 19.37 -18.19
CA LEU A 157 -4.10 20.82 -17.89
C LEU A 157 -4.48 21.18 -16.43
N PHE A 158 -5.06 20.24 -15.68
CA PHE A 158 -5.70 20.41 -14.39
C PHE A 158 -4.92 19.84 -13.19
N LYS A 159 -3.84 19.07 -13.38
CA LYS A 159 -3.02 18.59 -12.24
C LYS A 159 -2.13 19.70 -11.71
N THR A 160 -2.27 20.05 -10.44
CA THR A 160 -1.46 21.10 -9.77
C THR A 160 -0.60 20.50 -8.67
N CYS A 161 0.70 20.80 -8.72
CA CYS A 161 1.64 20.42 -7.67
C CYS A 161 2.47 21.64 -7.25
N THR A 162 2.36 22.01 -5.97
CA THR A 162 3.21 23.02 -5.34
C THR A 162 4.20 22.36 -4.42
N VAL A 163 5.44 22.84 -4.42
CA VAL A 163 6.47 22.37 -3.49
C VAL A 163 7.03 23.58 -2.76
N GLU A 164 7.01 23.51 -1.43
CA GLU A 164 7.51 24.56 -0.53
C GLU A 164 8.55 23.97 0.43
N HIS A 165 9.62 24.73 0.70
CA HIS A 165 10.53 24.41 1.79
C HIS A 165 9.99 24.99 3.09
N VAL A 166 10.01 24.18 4.14
CA VAL A 166 9.63 24.61 5.48
C VAL A 166 10.73 24.21 6.45
N LYS A 167 11.04 25.07 7.42
CA LYS A 167 11.95 24.73 8.50
C LYS A 167 11.28 23.70 9.41
N SER A 168 11.88 22.53 9.58
CA SER A 168 11.45 21.48 10.54
C SER A 168 11.13 22.03 11.93
N GLU A 169 11.96 22.95 12.45
CA GLU A 169 11.76 23.62 13.74
C GLU A 169 10.40 24.34 13.86
N SER A 170 9.86 24.80 12.73
CA SER A 170 8.61 25.56 12.64
C SER A 170 7.40 24.74 12.19
N ASN A 171 7.59 23.46 11.83
CA ASN A 171 6.53 22.64 11.26
C ASN A 171 6.43 21.26 11.95
N VAL A 172 5.46 21.13 12.85
CA VAL A 172 5.25 19.90 13.63
C VAL A 172 4.93 18.67 12.78
N LEU A 173 4.35 18.85 11.59
CA LEU A 173 4.01 17.72 10.71
C LEU A 173 5.23 17.20 9.94
N VAL A 174 6.22 18.05 9.66
CA VAL A 174 7.55 17.60 9.20
C VAL A 174 8.28 16.84 10.31
N GLN A 175 8.20 17.33 11.55
CA GLN A 175 8.77 16.59 12.69
C GLN A 175 8.10 15.22 12.92
N LEU A 176 6.79 15.11 12.66
CA LEU A 176 6.09 13.83 12.64
C LEU A 176 6.60 12.92 11.51
N ALA A 177 6.91 13.48 10.34
CA ALA A 177 7.53 12.74 9.24
C ALA A 177 8.92 12.20 9.63
N ASP A 178 9.79 12.99 10.28
CA ASP A 178 11.09 12.52 10.82
C ASP A 178 10.90 11.38 11.82
N PHE A 179 9.93 11.53 12.74
CA PHE A 179 9.60 10.51 13.72
C PHE A 179 9.21 9.19 13.05
N LEU A 180 8.32 9.23 12.06
CA LEU A 180 7.92 8.02 11.32
C LEU A 180 9.05 7.45 10.49
N ALA A 181 9.80 8.27 9.74
CA ALA A 181 10.93 7.81 8.93
C ALA A 181 11.94 7.04 9.80
N GLY A 182 12.29 7.58 10.97
CA GLY A 182 13.19 6.89 11.89
C GLY A 182 12.56 5.68 12.59
N THR A 183 11.26 5.66 12.83
CA THR A 183 10.55 4.48 13.37
C THR A 183 10.58 3.34 12.36
N ILE A 184 10.22 3.61 11.11
CA ILE A 184 10.25 2.66 10.00
C ILE A 184 11.68 2.14 9.82
N ARG A 185 12.70 3.01 9.87
CA ARG A 185 14.09 2.58 9.74
C ARG A 185 14.48 1.56 10.82
N ILE A 186 14.18 1.85 12.09
CA ILE A 186 14.50 0.95 13.21
C ILE A 186 13.75 -0.39 13.06
N PHE A 187 12.48 -0.34 12.62
CA PHE A 187 11.68 -1.53 12.35
C PHE A 187 12.31 -2.42 11.27
N TYR A 188 12.75 -1.85 10.16
CA TYR A 188 13.40 -2.57 9.06
C TYR A 188 14.81 -3.08 9.39
N GLU A 189 15.53 -2.38 10.27
CA GLU A 189 16.85 -2.81 10.75
C GLU A 189 16.77 -3.91 11.83
N GLU A 190 15.57 -4.35 12.21
CA GLU A 190 15.31 -5.35 13.26
C GLU A 190 15.95 -4.97 14.62
N ASN A 191 16.13 -3.66 14.84
CA ASN A 191 16.77 -3.08 16.02
C ASN A 191 15.76 -2.58 17.08
N ALA A 192 14.48 -2.95 16.95
CA ALA A 192 13.40 -2.58 17.86
C ALA A 192 12.98 -3.76 18.74
N SER A 193 12.52 -3.49 19.96
CA SER A 193 11.83 -4.50 20.78
C SER A 193 10.55 -5.00 20.09
N LYS A 194 10.11 -6.18 20.52
CA LYS A 194 8.86 -6.78 20.07
C LYS A 194 7.66 -5.84 20.29
N ASP A 195 7.57 -5.19 21.44
CA ASP A 195 6.49 -4.26 21.77
C ASP A 195 6.45 -3.06 20.82
N LEU A 196 7.63 -2.51 20.48
CA LEU A 196 7.73 -1.41 19.51
C LEU A 196 7.33 -1.87 18.11
N ASN A 197 7.75 -3.05 17.69
CA ASN A 197 7.36 -3.63 16.40
C ASN A 197 5.85 -3.84 16.33
N GLU A 198 5.23 -4.44 17.35
CA GLU A 198 3.78 -4.64 17.42
C GLU A 198 3.01 -3.31 17.40
N ALA A 199 3.48 -2.30 18.15
CA ALA A 199 2.86 -0.97 18.15
C ALA A 199 2.97 -0.27 16.80
N PHE A 200 4.13 -0.35 16.15
CA PHE A 200 4.33 0.20 14.80
C PHE A 200 3.46 -0.52 13.78
N ILE A 201 3.37 -1.86 13.82
CA ILE A 201 2.50 -2.63 12.92
C ILE A 201 1.04 -2.19 13.06
N LYS A 202 0.54 -2.02 14.30
CA LYS A 202 -0.82 -1.49 14.54
C LYS A 202 -1.01 -0.10 13.93
N LEU A 203 -0.03 0.79 14.10
CA LEU A 203 -0.08 2.13 13.52
C LEU A 203 -0.05 2.09 11.99
N ALA A 204 0.81 1.26 11.40
CA ALA A 204 0.92 1.11 9.96
C ALA A 204 -0.37 0.52 9.37
N THR A 205 -0.99 -0.48 9.99
CA THR A 205 -2.28 -1.04 9.54
C THR A 205 -3.37 0.03 9.45
N LYS A 206 -3.42 0.96 10.42
CA LYS A 206 -4.42 2.04 10.47
C LYS A 206 -4.10 3.21 9.53
N SER A 207 -2.85 3.66 9.53
CA SER A 207 -2.47 4.98 9.02
C SER A 207 -1.62 4.93 7.76
N ARG A 208 -1.14 3.78 7.32
CA ARG A 208 -0.32 3.67 6.11
C ARG A 208 -1.19 3.74 4.84
N LEU A 209 -0.73 4.53 3.88
CA LEU A 209 -1.14 4.47 2.48
C LEU A 209 -0.22 3.52 1.72
N SER A 210 1.09 3.77 1.79
CA SER A 210 2.09 2.86 1.24
C SER A 210 3.40 2.89 2.03
N ILE A 211 4.10 1.76 2.03
CA ILE A 211 5.54 1.70 2.33
C ILE A 211 6.13 0.90 1.16
N GLU A 212 6.98 1.53 0.37
CA GLU A 212 7.64 0.89 -0.77
C GLU A 212 9.08 0.53 -0.42
N GLU A 213 9.49 -0.70 -0.69
CA GLU A 213 10.87 -1.13 -0.50
C GLU A 213 11.69 -0.85 -1.76
N TRP A 214 12.92 -0.34 -1.59
CA TRP A 214 13.84 -0.08 -2.69
C TRP A 214 15.27 -0.57 -2.40
N PRO A 215 15.96 -1.25 -3.34
CA PRO A 215 15.44 -1.81 -4.58
C PRO A 215 14.22 -2.70 -4.35
N PRO A 216 13.32 -2.87 -5.34
CA PRO A 216 12.14 -3.71 -5.16
C PRO A 216 12.61 -5.12 -4.86
N GLN A 217 12.44 -5.52 -3.60
CA GLN A 217 12.62 -6.91 -3.27
C GLN A 217 11.37 -7.61 -3.77
N HIS A 218 11.52 -8.42 -4.82
CA HIS A 218 10.49 -9.41 -5.12
C HIS A 218 10.48 -10.40 -3.95
N PHE A 219 9.71 -10.01 -2.93
CA PHE A 219 9.33 -10.69 -1.69
C PHE A 219 10.22 -11.89 -1.34
N ARG A 220 11.46 -11.62 -0.93
CA ARG A 220 12.28 -12.58 -0.19
C ARG A 220 12.31 -12.19 1.28
N ARG A 221 11.22 -12.50 1.98
CA ARG A 221 11.36 -12.88 3.39
C ARG A 221 11.20 -14.39 3.47
N ILE A 222 12.26 -15.06 3.89
CA ILE A 222 12.16 -16.42 4.43
C ILE A 222 11.23 -16.29 5.62
N ASP A 223 10.03 -16.86 5.50
CA ASP A 223 9.05 -16.86 6.56
C ASP A 223 9.65 -17.62 7.76
N GLN A 224 9.95 -16.92 8.85
CA GLN A 224 10.60 -17.49 10.04
C GLN A 224 9.60 -18.26 10.93
N ARG A 225 8.43 -18.65 10.40
CA ARG A 225 7.43 -19.40 11.15
C ARG A 225 7.96 -20.81 11.48
N PRO A 226 7.90 -21.28 12.74
CA PRO A 226 8.57 -22.52 13.16
C PRO A 226 7.91 -23.81 12.67
N ASP A 227 6.63 -23.77 12.31
CA ASP A 227 5.84 -24.95 11.98
C ASP A 227 4.98 -24.66 10.73
N ARG A 228 5.36 -25.22 9.57
CA ARG A 228 4.50 -25.27 8.37
C ARG A 228 4.44 -26.68 7.85
N GLU A 229 3.26 -27.10 7.42
CA GLU A 229 3.11 -28.29 6.58
C GLU A 229 3.67 -27.99 5.18
N GLU A 230 4.20 -29.00 4.50
CA GLU A 230 4.83 -28.86 3.17
C GLU A 230 3.92 -28.13 2.16
N HIS A 231 2.60 -28.36 2.24
CA HIS A 231 1.62 -27.73 1.36
C HIS A 231 1.42 -26.23 1.65
N ASP A 232 1.59 -25.78 2.90
CA ASP A 232 1.45 -24.37 3.27
C ASP A 232 2.57 -23.54 2.66
N GLU A 233 3.80 -24.06 2.66
CA GLU A 233 4.96 -23.40 2.05
C GLU A 233 4.77 -23.22 0.55
N VAL A 234 4.26 -24.24 -0.14
CA VAL A 234 3.95 -24.16 -1.57
C VAL A 234 2.92 -23.07 -1.85
N VAL A 235 1.79 -23.08 -1.12
CA VAL A 235 0.72 -22.09 -1.32
C VAL A 235 1.23 -20.68 -1.09
N PHE A 236 1.93 -20.43 0.02
CA PHE A 236 2.46 -19.11 0.33
C PHE A 236 3.50 -18.65 -0.70
N THR A 237 4.42 -19.52 -1.10
CA THR A 237 5.46 -19.19 -2.07
C THR A 237 4.85 -18.81 -3.41
N VAL A 238 3.90 -19.61 -3.93
CA VAL A 238 3.23 -19.32 -5.20
C VAL A 238 2.40 -18.03 -5.10
N ALA A 239 1.71 -17.80 -3.99
CA ALA A 239 0.90 -16.61 -3.79
C ALA A 239 1.73 -15.33 -3.68
N MET A 240 2.83 -15.37 -2.93
CA MET A 240 3.77 -14.25 -2.84
C MET A 240 4.44 -13.98 -4.18
N ASN A 241 4.89 -15.02 -4.90
CA ASN A 241 5.56 -14.85 -6.19
C ASN A 241 4.61 -14.30 -7.27
N SER A 242 3.38 -14.81 -7.39
CA SER A 242 2.41 -14.29 -8.37
C SER A 242 2.07 -12.82 -8.11
N ALA A 243 1.85 -12.45 -6.84
CA ALA A 243 1.63 -11.06 -6.45
C ALA A 243 2.87 -10.18 -6.70
N ALA A 244 4.07 -10.69 -6.39
CA ALA A 244 5.32 -10.00 -6.65
C ALA A 244 5.52 -9.70 -8.15
N SER A 245 5.31 -10.71 -8.99
CA SER A 245 5.43 -10.62 -10.45
C SER A 245 4.51 -9.52 -11.00
N PHE A 246 3.23 -9.54 -10.59
CA PHE A 246 2.27 -8.52 -10.99
C PHE A 246 2.72 -7.11 -10.61
N VAL A 247 3.27 -6.92 -9.41
CA VAL A 247 3.79 -5.61 -8.99
C VAL A 247 4.99 -5.19 -9.83
N SER A 248 5.97 -6.08 -10.10
CA SER A 248 7.13 -5.75 -10.98
C SER A 248 6.68 -5.22 -12.32
N GLU A 249 5.83 -6.00 -13.00
CA GLU A 249 5.50 -5.83 -14.40
C GLU A 249 4.71 -4.54 -14.64
N ASN A 250 4.04 -4.03 -13.61
CA ASN A 250 3.13 -2.90 -13.70
C ASN A 250 3.59 -1.65 -12.90
N SER A 251 4.78 -1.70 -12.27
CA SER A 251 5.26 -0.64 -11.36
C SER A 251 5.69 0.66 -12.05
N GLU A 252 6.22 0.61 -13.28
CA GLU A 252 6.81 1.78 -13.95
C GLU A 252 5.83 2.55 -14.89
N PHE A 253 4.71 1.93 -15.28
CA PHE A 253 3.78 2.47 -16.28
C PHE A 253 2.31 2.12 -16.01
N SER A 254 1.84 2.27 -14.78
CA SER A 254 0.45 1.91 -14.45
C SER A 254 -0.54 2.99 -14.87
N ASP A 255 -1.36 2.67 -15.87
CA ASP A 255 -2.56 3.41 -16.28
C ASP A 255 -3.58 3.51 -15.13
N GLU A 256 -4.53 4.45 -15.24
CA GLU A 256 -5.60 4.66 -14.23
C GLU A 256 -6.39 3.38 -13.91
N GLU A 257 -6.46 2.42 -14.83
CA GLU A 257 -7.14 1.13 -14.61
C GLU A 257 -6.36 0.16 -13.70
N ILE A 258 -5.02 0.20 -13.73
CA ILE A 258 -4.15 -0.74 -13.01
C ILE A 258 -3.80 -0.22 -11.61
N GLN A 259 -3.80 1.10 -11.42
CA GLN A 259 -3.47 1.72 -10.13
C GLN A 259 -4.30 1.17 -8.94
N PRO A 260 -5.65 1.05 -9.04
CA PRO A 260 -6.45 0.46 -7.95
C PRO A 260 -6.04 -0.98 -7.60
N GLN A 261 -5.64 -1.76 -8.61
CA GLN A 261 -5.19 -3.15 -8.44
C GLN A 261 -3.88 -3.19 -7.66
N LEU A 262 -2.91 -2.34 -8.02
CA LEU A 262 -1.62 -2.25 -7.33
C LEU A 262 -1.76 -1.75 -5.89
N ILE A 263 -2.63 -0.76 -5.63
CA ILE A 263 -2.88 -0.24 -4.28
C ILE A 263 -3.40 -1.36 -3.37
N VAL A 264 -4.43 -2.08 -3.82
CA VAL A 264 -5.03 -3.17 -3.03
C VAL A 264 -4.05 -4.33 -2.86
N LEU A 265 -3.33 -4.71 -3.92
CA LEU A 265 -2.38 -5.81 -3.84
C LEU A 265 -1.23 -5.50 -2.88
N LYS A 266 -0.65 -4.29 -2.93
CA LYS A 266 0.39 -3.83 -1.98
C LYS A 266 -0.14 -3.78 -0.54
N TYR A 267 -1.43 -3.48 -0.34
CA TYR A 267 -2.05 -3.56 0.97
C TYR A 267 -2.13 -5.00 1.50
N LEU A 268 -2.65 -5.92 0.68
CA LEU A 268 -2.76 -7.33 1.03
C LEU A 268 -1.39 -8.00 1.25
N LEU A 269 -0.37 -7.64 0.47
CA LEU A 269 1.00 -8.11 0.64
C LEU A 269 1.60 -7.67 1.97
N PHE A 270 1.39 -6.41 2.37
CA PHE A 270 1.83 -5.93 3.68
C PHE A 270 1.17 -6.72 4.81
N GLN A 271 -0.15 -6.95 4.74
CA GLN A 271 -0.87 -7.75 5.73
C GLN A 271 -0.32 -9.17 5.81
N ALA A 272 -0.04 -9.78 4.66
CA ALA A 272 0.54 -11.11 4.56
C ALA A 272 2.01 -11.18 5.02
N GLN A 273 2.74 -10.07 5.03
CA GLN A 273 4.15 -10.04 5.41
C GLN A 273 4.39 -9.64 6.87
N PHE A 274 3.46 -8.92 7.50
CA PHE A 274 3.71 -8.33 8.82
C PHE A 274 2.62 -8.56 9.88
N VAL A 275 1.37 -8.81 9.48
CA VAL A 275 0.24 -8.98 10.43
C VAL A 275 -0.15 -10.45 10.59
N HIS A 276 -0.05 -11.23 9.50
CA HIS A 276 -0.13 -12.69 9.48
C HIS A 276 -1.30 -13.32 10.25
N THR A 277 -2.58 -13.06 9.90
CA THR A 277 -3.68 -14.01 10.23
C THR A 277 -5.07 -13.65 9.69
N GLU A 278 -5.42 -12.37 9.56
CA GLU A 278 -6.82 -11.99 9.31
C GLU A 278 -7.16 -11.74 7.83
N TYR A 279 -8.41 -12.02 7.47
CA TYR A 279 -9.01 -11.60 6.20
C TYR A 279 -9.34 -10.12 6.28
N ILE A 280 -9.07 -9.38 5.20
CA ILE A 280 -9.37 -7.96 5.10
C ILE A 280 -10.71 -7.77 4.42
N SER A 281 -11.63 -7.07 5.07
CA SER A 281 -12.99 -6.87 4.55
C SER A 281 -12.99 -6.05 3.25
N SER A 282 -14.03 -6.21 2.42
CA SER A 282 -14.21 -5.39 1.22
C SER A 282 -14.37 -3.90 1.55
N GLY A 283 -14.98 -3.58 2.70
CA GLY A 283 -15.13 -2.21 3.19
C GLY A 283 -13.78 -1.57 3.48
N GLU A 284 -12.92 -2.26 4.23
CA GLU A 284 -11.58 -1.76 4.58
C GLU A 284 -10.70 -1.52 3.34
N LEU A 285 -10.71 -2.43 2.37
CA LEU A 285 -9.97 -2.25 1.12
C LEU A 285 -10.49 -1.07 0.29
N ARG A 286 -11.81 -0.83 0.31
CA ARG A 286 -12.43 0.32 -0.36
C ARG A 286 -12.12 1.62 0.37
N ASP A 287 -12.08 1.62 1.70
CA ASP A 287 -11.69 2.77 2.50
C ASP A 287 -10.20 3.12 2.26
N HIS A 288 -9.35 2.10 2.11
CA HIS A 288 -7.95 2.27 1.72
C HIS A 288 -7.81 2.87 0.31
N LEU A 289 -8.58 2.37 -0.66
CA LEU A 289 -8.65 2.96 -2.01
C LEU A 289 -9.11 4.42 -1.99
N ALA A 290 -10.15 4.72 -1.22
CA ALA A 290 -10.66 6.08 -1.07
C ALA A 290 -9.62 7.03 -0.44
N ALA A 291 -8.85 6.55 0.54
CA ALA A 291 -7.74 7.30 1.13
C ALA A 291 -6.60 7.57 0.12
N CYS A 292 -6.45 6.74 -0.90
CA CYS A 292 -5.51 6.89 -2.01
C CYS A 292 -6.12 7.62 -3.22
N GLY A 293 -7.25 8.31 -3.08
CA GLY A 293 -7.85 9.12 -4.14
C GLY A 293 -8.93 8.43 -5.00
N TYR A 294 -9.24 7.16 -4.74
CA TYR A 294 -10.26 6.40 -5.47
C TYR A 294 -11.57 6.29 -4.65
N ALA A 295 -12.25 7.43 -4.49
CA ALA A 295 -13.50 7.50 -3.72
C ALA A 295 -14.70 6.91 -4.49
N ASP A 296 -15.80 6.64 -3.76
CA ASP A 296 -17.12 6.26 -4.29
C ASP A 296 -17.20 4.96 -5.12
N ILE A 297 -16.20 4.08 -5.02
CA ILE A 297 -16.23 2.76 -5.65
C ILE A 297 -17.28 1.89 -4.93
N SER A 298 -18.28 1.38 -5.65
CA SER A 298 -19.25 0.41 -5.12
C SER A 298 -18.63 -0.98 -4.90
N GLU A 299 -19.27 -1.83 -4.08
CA GLU A 299 -18.76 -3.20 -3.85
C GLU A 299 -18.68 -4.03 -5.14
N HIS A 300 -19.65 -3.88 -6.04
CA HIS A 300 -19.64 -4.56 -7.33
C HIS A 300 -18.47 -4.09 -8.20
N GLN A 301 -18.28 -2.76 -8.31
CA GLN A 301 -17.16 -2.19 -9.07
C GLN A 301 -15.81 -2.62 -8.50
N PHE A 302 -15.66 -2.61 -7.17
CA PHE A 302 -14.44 -3.08 -6.51
C PHE A 302 -14.13 -4.54 -6.90
N LYS A 303 -15.12 -5.44 -6.81
CA LYS A 303 -14.94 -6.84 -7.19
C LYS A 303 -14.54 -6.98 -8.66
N SER A 304 -15.22 -6.31 -9.58
CA SER A 304 -14.98 -6.46 -11.02
C SER A 304 -13.70 -5.78 -11.52
N MET A 305 -13.34 -4.62 -10.96
CA MET A 305 -12.21 -3.81 -11.40
C MET A 305 -10.90 -4.20 -10.73
N VAL A 306 -10.96 -4.68 -9.49
CA VAL A 306 -9.77 -4.99 -8.68
C VAL A 306 -9.60 -6.50 -8.54
N ILE A 307 -10.49 -7.16 -7.82
CA ILE A 307 -10.28 -8.57 -7.42
C ILE A 307 -10.33 -9.51 -8.62
N SER A 308 -11.33 -9.36 -9.49
CA SER A 308 -11.44 -10.18 -10.70
C SER A 308 -10.24 -9.97 -11.62
N LYS A 309 -9.81 -8.72 -11.83
CA LYS A 309 -8.65 -8.41 -12.69
C LYS A 309 -7.35 -8.98 -12.15
N LEU A 310 -7.11 -8.87 -10.85
CA LEU A 310 -5.94 -9.48 -10.21
C LEU A 310 -5.92 -11.01 -10.43
N ARG A 311 -7.07 -11.67 -10.28
CA ARG A 311 -7.19 -13.12 -10.53
C ARG A 311 -7.06 -13.51 -12.00
N ASP A 312 -7.59 -12.70 -12.90
CA ASP A 312 -7.45 -12.90 -14.35
C ASP A 312 -5.97 -12.79 -14.79
N CYS A 313 -5.15 -12.09 -14.00
CA CYS A 313 -3.69 -12.00 -14.14
C CYS A 313 -2.93 -12.98 -13.23
N ASP A 314 -3.54 -14.11 -12.88
CA ASP A 314 -2.94 -15.21 -12.11
C ASP A 314 -2.46 -14.86 -10.69
N VAL A 315 -2.88 -13.71 -10.13
CA VAL A 315 -2.57 -13.36 -8.74
C VAL A 315 -3.46 -14.17 -7.81
N LEU A 316 -2.84 -14.98 -6.94
CA LEU A 316 -3.56 -15.79 -5.96
C LEU A 316 -4.09 -14.94 -4.81
N ILE A 317 -5.41 -14.72 -4.80
CA ILE A 317 -6.13 -14.03 -3.72
C ILE A 317 -7.26 -14.95 -3.23
N SER A 318 -7.18 -15.35 -1.96
CA SER A 318 -8.26 -16.11 -1.32
C SER A 318 -9.41 -15.18 -0.91
N SER A 319 -10.63 -15.58 -1.24
CA SER A 319 -11.85 -14.92 -0.74
C SER A 319 -12.60 -15.81 0.21
N SER A 320 -13.15 -15.20 1.25
CA SER A 320 -14.15 -15.81 2.13
C SER A 320 -15.28 -14.82 2.40
N ASN A 321 -16.27 -15.23 3.18
CA ASN A 321 -17.27 -14.32 3.73
C ASN A 321 -16.67 -13.24 4.65
N ARG A 322 -15.43 -13.42 5.13
CA ARG A 322 -14.70 -12.46 5.96
C ARG A 322 -13.97 -11.38 5.13
N GLY A 323 -13.73 -11.63 3.84
CA GLY A 323 -13.03 -10.70 2.96
C GLY A 323 -11.96 -11.36 2.09
N TYR A 324 -10.82 -10.70 1.92
CA TYR A 324 -9.73 -11.08 1.01
C TYR A 324 -8.38 -11.15 1.72
N LYS A 325 -7.52 -12.06 1.30
CA LYS A 325 -6.10 -12.07 1.68
C LYS A 325 -5.22 -12.80 0.66
N ILE A 326 -3.91 -12.56 0.72
CA ILE A 326 -2.92 -13.46 0.10
C ILE A 326 -2.89 -14.73 0.93
N PRO A 327 -3.18 -15.92 0.36
CA PRO A 327 -3.18 -17.15 1.13
C PRO A 327 -1.79 -17.45 1.69
N GLN A 328 -1.75 -17.79 2.98
CA GLN A 328 -0.53 -18.16 3.66
C GLN A 328 -0.48 -19.67 3.95
N THR A 329 -1.63 -20.32 4.02
CA THR A 329 -1.76 -21.76 4.28
C THR A 329 -2.64 -22.40 3.21
N HIS A 330 -2.58 -23.73 3.11
CA HIS A 330 -3.50 -24.51 2.30
C HIS A 330 -4.96 -24.32 2.73
N ALA A 331 -5.21 -24.19 4.05
CA ALA A 331 -6.54 -23.88 4.57
C ALA A 331 -7.09 -22.55 4.02
N ASP A 332 -6.24 -21.51 3.89
CA ASP A 332 -6.64 -20.22 3.32
C ASP A 332 -7.05 -20.33 1.85
N TYR A 333 -6.41 -21.22 1.10
CA TYR A 333 -6.83 -21.52 -0.28
C TYR A 333 -8.15 -22.29 -0.30
N MET A 334 -8.32 -23.25 0.61
CA MET A 334 -9.56 -24.04 0.72
C MET A 334 -10.78 -23.18 1.08
N ASP A 335 -10.63 -22.13 1.89
CA ASP A 335 -11.72 -21.16 2.12
C ASP A 335 -12.28 -20.57 0.82
N PHE A 336 -11.42 -20.29 -0.16
CA PHE A 336 -11.84 -19.80 -1.47
C PHE A 336 -12.55 -20.88 -2.29
N VAL A 337 -12.05 -22.11 -2.25
CA VAL A 337 -12.70 -23.26 -2.88
C VAL A 337 -14.11 -23.47 -2.31
N GLU A 338 -14.26 -23.41 -1.00
CA GLU A 338 -15.54 -23.54 -0.31
C GLU A 338 -16.52 -22.41 -0.69
N LEU A 339 -16.04 -21.17 -0.78
CA LEU A 339 -16.85 -20.04 -1.23
C LEU A 339 -17.36 -20.25 -2.66
N VAL A 340 -16.48 -20.65 -3.58
CA VAL A 340 -16.84 -20.90 -4.98
C VAL A 340 -17.83 -22.06 -5.07
N ASN A 341 -17.58 -23.15 -4.36
CA ASN A 341 -18.47 -24.31 -4.30
C ASN A 341 -19.87 -23.93 -3.79
N GLY A 342 -19.93 -23.21 -2.67
CA GLY A 342 -21.17 -22.79 -2.03
C GLY A 342 -22.00 -21.79 -2.86
N GLN A 343 -21.38 -21.03 -3.77
CA GLN A 343 -22.10 -20.11 -4.66
C GLN A 343 -22.47 -20.75 -6.00
N THR A 344 -21.51 -21.45 -6.61
CA THR A 344 -21.60 -21.92 -7.98
C THR A 344 -22.52 -23.12 -8.10
N ILE A 345 -22.36 -24.12 -7.23
CA ILE A 345 -23.17 -25.35 -7.30
C ILE A 345 -24.65 -25.02 -7.12
N PRO A 346 -25.10 -24.27 -6.09
CA PRO A 346 -26.53 -23.96 -5.95
C PRO A 346 -27.10 -23.15 -7.11
N LEU A 347 -26.30 -22.25 -7.71
CA LEU A 347 -26.75 -21.45 -8.86
C LEU A 347 -26.95 -22.31 -10.11
N LEU A 348 -25.98 -23.16 -10.43
CA LEU A 348 -26.07 -24.10 -11.55
C LEU A 348 -27.25 -25.07 -11.35
N ASP A 349 -27.46 -25.52 -10.12
CA ASP A 349 -28.52 -26.45 -9.79
C ASP A 349 -29.92 -25.80 -9.86
N ARG A 350 -30.04 -24.50 -9.57
CA ARG A 350 -31.26 -23.71 -9.85
C ARG A 350 -31.50 -23.56 -11.36
N LEU A 351 -30.45 -23.27 -12.14
CA LEU A 351 -30.56 -23.17 -13.60
C LEU A 351 -30.99 -24.50 -14.23
N ARG A 352 -30.42 -25.62 -13.77
CA ARG A 352 -30.79 -26.97 -14.19
C ARG A 352 -32.27 -27.27 -13.93
N ARG A 353 -32.76 -26.96 -12.72
CA ARG A 353 -34.18 -27.11 -12.35
C ARG A 353 -35.08 -26.26 -13.25
N ALA A 354 -34.71 -25.01 -13.51
CA ALA A 354 -35.47 -24.11 -14.40
C ALA A 354 -35.53 -24.64 -15.84
N LYS A 355 -34.40 -25.10 -16.41
CA LYS A 355 -34.35 -25.76 -17.73
C LYS A 355 -35.30 -26.95 -17.80
N LYS A 356 -35.26 -27.83 -16.79
CA LYS A 356 -36.12 -29.02 -16.73
C LYS A 356 -37.60 -28.63 -16.72
N ALA A 357 -37.99 -27.70 -15.85
CA ALA A 357 -39.37 -27.24 -15.74
C ALA A 357 -39.90 -26.63 -17.05
N LEU A 358 -39.10 -25.80 -17.72
CA LEU A 358 -39.49 -25.19 -19.00
C LEU A 358 -39.58 -26.23 -20.13
N PHE A 359 -38.64 -27.17 -20.19
CA PHE A 359 -38.67 -28.24 -21.18
C PHE A 359 -39.91 -29.13 -21.03
N GLU A 360 -40.25 -29.52 -19.79
CA GLU A 360 -41.43 -30.33 -19.50
C GLU A 360 -42.74 -29.57 -19.78
N ALA A 361 -42.84 -28.30 -19.33
CA ALA A 361 -44.03 -27.48 -19.53
C ALA A 361 -44.31 -27.16 -21.01
N SER A 362 -43.26 -27.11 -21.84
CA SER A 362 -43.36 -26.84 -23.28
C SER A 362 -43.37 -28.11 -24.13
N LEU A 363 -43.47 -29.30 -23.53
CA LEU A 363 -43.42 -30.59 -24.24
C LEU A 363 -42.19 -30.73 -25.16
N GLY A 364 -41.06 -30.14 -24.75
CA GLY A 364 -39.79 -30.19 -25.48
C GLY A 364 -39.55 -29.10 -26.51
N GLU A 365 -40.44 -28.13 -26.65
CA GLU A 365 -40.28 -26.99 -27.57
C GLU A 365 -39.23 -25.99 -27.08
N ILE A 366 -39.20 -25.67 -25.78
CA ILE A 366 -38.22 -24.73 -25.21
C ILE A 366 -36.92 -25.45 -24.88
N LYS A 367 -35.84 -25.09 -25.58
CA LYS A 367 -34.48 -25.59 -25.35
C LYS A 367 -33.55 -24.44 -24.96
N THR A 368 -32.99 -24.51 -23.76
CA THR A 368 -32.30 -23.38 -23.11
C THR A 368 -30.83 -23.18 -23.51
N PHE A 369 -30.19 -24.14 -24.19
CA PHE A 369 -28.74 -24.13 -24.48
C PHE A 369 -28.39 -24.54 -25.93
N ASP A 370 -29.25 -24.25 -26.89
CA ASP A 370 -29.01 -24.64 -28.29
C ASP A 370 -28.08 -23.68 -29.04
N ASP A 371 -27.92 -22.46 -28.52
CA ASP A 371 -26.97 -21.50 -29.05
C ASP A 371 -25.51 -21.95 -28.76
N PRO A 372 -24.61 -21.97 -29.77
CA PRO A 372 -23.20 -22.31 -29.59
C PRO A 372 -22.50 -21.55 -28.45
N GLN A 373 -22.91 -20.32 -28.14
CA GLN A 373 -22.30 -19.54 -27.06
C GLN A 373 -22.45 -20.18 -25.67
N TYR A 374 -23.43 -21.08 -25.48
CA TYR A 374 -23.70 -21.76 -24.21
C TYR A 374 -23.13 -23.18 -24.11
N GLU A 375 -22.31 -23.62 -25.06
CA GLU A 375 -21.83 -25.01 -25.12
C GLU A 375 -21.09 -25.45 -23.84
N LYS A 376 -20.21 -24.60 -23.29
CA LYS A 376 -19.48 -24.88 -22.04
C LYS A 376 -20.44 -25.03 -20.86
N LEU A 377 -21.42 -24.11 -20.75
CA LEU A 377 -22.42 -24.14 -19.67
C LEU A 377 -23.29 -25.39 -19.76
N LYS A 378 -23.66 -25.80 -20.98
CA LYS A 378 -24.40 -27.04 -21.23
C LYS A 378 -23.64 -28.26 -20.69
N ARG A 379 -22.36 -28.39 -21.03
CA ARG A 379 -21.50 -29.51 -20.54
C ARG A 379 -21.45 -29.56 -19.01
N VAL A 380 -21.32 -28.41 -18.34
CA VAL A 380 -21.29 -28.33 -16.88
C VAL A 380 -22.64 -28.74 -16.26
N ILE A 381 -23.75 -28.22 -16.80
CA ILE A 381 -25.10 -28.54 -16.30
C ILE A 381 -25.45 -30.01 -16.50
N ASP A 382 -25.08 -30.59 -17.64
CA ASP A 382 -25.35 -31.99 -17.95
C ASP A 382 -24.51 -32.91 -17.05
N ALA A 383 -23.27 -32.53 -16.71
CA ALA A 383 -22.43 -33.26 -15.75
C ALA A 383 -22.96 -33.23 -14.30
N LEU A 384 -23.67 -32.16 -13.90
CA LEU A 384 -24.32 -32.08 -12.57
C LEU A 384 -25.59 -32.94 -12.45
N GLY A 385 -26.12 -33.43 -13.58
CA GLY A 385 -27.33 -34.23 -13.63
C GLY A 385 -27.12 -35.74 -13.50
N ASN A 386 -25.87 -36.20 -13.62
CA ASN A 386 -25.42 -37.56 -13.33
C ASN A 386 -24.99 -37.65 -11.86
#